data_AF-A0A0E4BL79-F1
#
_entry.id   AF-A0A0E4BL79-F1
#
_cell.length_a   1.000
_cell.length_b   1.000
_cell.length_c   1.000
_cell.angle_alpha   90.00
_cell.angle_beta   90.00
_cell.angle_gamma   90.00
#
_symmetry.space_group_name_H-M   'P 1'
#
loop_
_entity.id
_entity.type
_entity.pdbx_description
1 polymer ?
#
loop_
_entity_poly.entity_id
_entity_poly.type
_entity_poly.pdbx_seq_one_letter_code
_entity_poly.pdbx_strand_id
1 'polypeptide(L)'
;MIVTGAEPRAASLTDEPYWTTFAEIADWARENTVSSVFSCLAVHGAVLHLDGVTRHKLPTKCFGVFAQTKTRHHPLMQDVPRTFRIPHARWNEVQEEDLSDCGYSVLTWSAEAGVDCFVKQQKNSLFVHFQGHPEYETQSLLGEYRRDMGRFLRGENEVCPTIPRGYLNKGAEEILIAFRQKALSDRQPELFADFPADQLTRDLSNVWHLPAQHIYRNWLQYMVSQPAGRSKPLGSREAAPSAAGIPAHRHGRKLVAARSARLARSPNPATKRRLGYYE
;
A
#
# COMPACT_ATOMS: atom_id res chain seq x y z
N MET A 1 -3.79 -6.35 -15.80
CA MET A 1 -2.65 -5.40 -15.65
C MET A 1 -2.24 -5.36 -14.18
N ILE A 2 -0.97 -5.09 -13.86
CA ILE A 2 -0.51 -4.87 -12.48
C ILE A 2 0.22 -3.52 -12.43
N VAL A 3 -0.17 -2.66 -11.50
CA VAL A 3 0.47 -1.36 -11.23
C VAL A 3 1.06 -1.42 -9.82
N THR A 4 2.38 -1.36 -9.73
CA THR A 4 3.12 -1.46 -8.47
C THR A 4 3.30 -0.10 -7.83
N GLY A 5 3.70 -0.09 -6.56
CA GLY A 5 4.11 1.14 -5.88
C GLY A 5 5.40 1.73 -6.43
N ALA A 6 5.67 2.97 -6.05
CA ALA A 6 6.92 3.69 -6.28
C ALA A 6 7.33 4.43 -4.99
N GLU A 7 8.59 4.85 -4.87
CA GLU A 7 9.00 5.75 -3.78
C GLU A 7 8.39 7.14 -4.04
N PRO A 8 7.59 7.69 -3.10
CA PRO A 8 6.97 9.00 -3.28
C PRO A 8 8.03 10.10 -3.29
N ARG A 9 7.91 11.03 -4.23
CA ARG A 9 8.81 12.19 -4.40
C ARG A 9 8.14 13.50 -4.03
N ALA A 10 6.84 13.50 -3.79
CA ALA A 10 6.05 14.66 -3.41
C ALA A 10 5.22 14.43 -2.15
N ALA A 11 4.83 15.51 -1.48
CA ALA A 11 3.99 15.45 -0.29
C ALA A 11 2.57 14.97 -0.62
N SER A 12 2.00 15.48 -1.71
CA SER A 12 0.71 15.07 -2.26
C SER A 12 0.92 14.14 -3.45
N LEU A 13 0.03 13.15 -3.61
CA LEU A 13 0.08 12.24 -4.76
C LEU A 13 -0.14 12.97 -6.09
N THR A 14 -0.98 14.01 -6.10
CA THR A 14 -1.29 14.83 -7.27
C THR A 14 -0.11 15.67 -7.75
N ASP A 15 0.89 15.84 -6.89
CA ASP A 15 2.11 16.62 -7.18
C ASP A 15 3.27 15.70 -7.65
N GLU A 16 3.04 14.38 -7.72
CA GLU A 16 4.04 13.45 -8.23
C GLU A 16 4.32 13.71 -9.71
N PRO A 17 5.59 13.66 -10.16
CA PRO A 17 5.94 13.90 -11.57
C PRO A 17 5.24 12.97 -12.56
N TYR A 18 4.83 11.78 -12.11
CA TYR A 18 4.15 10.77 -12.91
C TYR A 18 2.62 10.78 -12.73
N TRP A 19 2.04 11.70 -11.94
CA TRP A 19 0.63 11.67 -11.57
C TRP A 19 -0.31 11.64 -12.78
N THR A 20 -0.11 12.54 -13.75
CA THR A 20 -0.94 12.61 -14.96
C THR A 20 -0.92 11.28 -15.73
N THR A 21 0.25 10.70 -15.94
CA THR A 21 0.38 9.40 -16.62
C THR A 21 -0.24 8.26 -15.81
N PHE A 22 -0.09 8.28 -14.48
CA PHE A 22 -0.73 7.30 -13.61
C PHE A 22 -2.27 7.37 -13.70
N ALA A 23 -2.84 8.57 -13.68
CA ALA A 23 -4.28 8.81 -13.82
C ALA A 23 -4.81 8.28 -15.16
N GLU A 24 -4.09 8.57 -16.26
CA GLU A 24 -4.41 8.04 -17.60
C GLU A 24 -4.38 6.50 -17.64
N ILE A 25 -3.40 5.87 -16.99
CA ILE A 25 -3.32 4.40 -16.89
C ILE A 25 -4.51 3.83 -16.10
N ALA A 26 -4.89 4.46 -14.98
CA ALA A 26 -6.04 4.03 -14.19
C ALA A 26 -7.37 4.15 -14.96
N ASP A 27 -7.56 5.26 -15.70
CA ASP A 27 -8.72 5.47 -16.57
C ASP A 27 -8.75 4.50 -17.76
N TRP A 28 -7.60 4.23 -18.37
CA TRP A 28 -7.48 3.22 -19.43
C TRP A 28 -7.83 1.83 -18.90
N ALA A 29 -7.35 1.48 -17.70
CA ALA A 29 -7.53 0.17 -17.10
C ALA A 29 -9.00 -0.20 -16.87
N ARG A 30 -9.82 0.74 -16.37
CA ARG A 30 -11.25 0.49 -16.11
C ARG A 30 -12.04 0.18 -17.38
N GLU A 31 -11.59 0.67 -18.53
CA GLU A 31 -12.26 0.46 -19.83
C GLU A 31 -11.71 -0.76 -20.60
N ASN A 32 -10.40 -1.01 -20.51
CA ASN A 32 -9.68 -1.88 -21.45
C ASN A 32 -9.13 -3.15 -20.82
N THR A 33 -9.37 -3.38 -19.52
CA THR A 33 -8.93 -4.61 -18.85
C THR A 33 -10.12 -5.34 -18.24
N VAL A 34 -9.98 -6.66 -18.15
CA VAL A 34 -10.91 -7.53 -17.40
C VAL A 34 -10.69 -7.36 -15.89
N SER A 35 -9.43 -7.21 -15.49
CA SER A 35 -9.06 -6.94 -14.11
C SER A 35 -7.67 -6.30 -14.03
N SER A 36 -7.48 -5.48 -13.01
CA SER A 36 -6.21 -4.82 -12.71
C SER A 36 -5.89 -4.88 -11.22
N VAL A 37 -4.61 -5.12 -10.92
CA VAL A 37 -4.08 -5.07 -9.55
C VAL A 37 -3.36 -3.74 -9.33
N PHE A 38 -3.63 -3.09 -8.20
CA PHE A 38 -2.87 -1.94 -7.72
C PHE A 38 -2.24 -2.32 -6.37
N SER A 39 -0.93 -2.11 -6.21
CA SER A 39 -0.19 -2.46 -4.98
C SER A 39 0.49 -1.24 -4.35
N CYS A 40 0.50 -1.18 -3.02
CA CYS A 40 1.18 -0.17 -2.22
C CYS A 40 0.81 1.27 -2.62
N LEU A 41 1.78 2.10 -3.04
CA LEU A 41 1.51 3.50 -3.42
C LEU A 41 0.45 3.63 -4.52
N ALA A 42 0.40 2.68 -5.45
CA ALA A 42 -0.58 2.68 -6.54
C ALA A 42 -2.02 2.50 -6.06
N VAL A 43 -2.23 1.85 -4.89
CA VAL A 43 -3.56 1.78 -4.27
C VAL A 43 -4.05 3.18 -3.94
N HIS A 44 -3.25 3.95 -3.21
CA HIS A 44 -3.61 5.30 -2.79
C HIS A 44 -3.86 6.22 -3.98
N GLY A 45 -3.06 6.11 -5.03
CA GLY A 45 -3.27 6.88 -6.25
C GLY A 45 -4.59 6.51 -6.94
N ALA A 46 -4.87 5.21 -7.07
CA ALA A 46 -6.05 4.72 -7.80
C ALA A 46 -7.35 5.15 -7.11
N VAL A 47 -7.45 4.95 -5.79
CA VAL A 47 -8.68 5.30 -5.06
C VAL A 47 -8.88 6.82 -4.95
N LEU A 48 -7.79 7.59 -4.90
CA LEU A 48 -7.85 9.05 -4.94
C LEU A 48 -8.35 9.54 -6.30
N HIS A 49 -7.78 9.04 -7.41
CA HIS A 49 -8.14 9.48 -8.76
C HIS A 49 -9.57 9.09 -9.14
N LEU A 50 -9.98 7.86 -8.83
CA LEU A 50 -11.25 7.31 -9.30
C LEU A 50 -12.43 7.73 -8.44
N ASP A 51 -12.23 7.85 -7.13
CA ASP A 51 -13.31 7.95 -6.16
C ASP A 51 -13.05 9.02 -5.07
N GLY A 52 -11.93 9.74 -5.14
CA GLY A 52 -11.62 10.84 -4.19
C GLY A 52 -11.18 10.38 -2.80
N VAL A 53 -10.92 9.09 -2.59
CA VAL A 53 -10.51 8.55 -1.28
C VAL A 53 -9.08 9.01 -0.97
N THR A 54 -8.93 9.78 0.11
CA THR A 54 -7.62 10.31 0.51
C THR A 54 -6.86 9.34 1.41
N ARG A 55 -5.52 9.44 1.40
CA ARG A 55 -4.65 8.64 2.28
C ARG A 55 -4.45 9.35 3.62
N HIS A 56 -4.36 8.57 4.69
CA HIS A 56 -4.07 9.05 6.04
C HIS A 56 -2.65 8.68 6.43
N LYS A 57 -1.87 9.63 6.95
CA LYS A 57 -0.51 9.37 7.43
C LYS A 57 -0.57 8.67 8.78
N LEU A 58 0.14 7.55 8.90
CA LEU A 58 0.28 6.82 10.14
C LEU A 58 1.25 7.52 11.10
N PRO A 59 1.02 7.44 12.42
CA PRO A 59 1.95 7.97 13.42
C PRO A 59 3.29 7.23 13.42
N THR A 60 3.31 5.96 13.00
CA THR A 60 4.52 5.13 12.87
C THR A 60 4.45 4.30 11.59
N LYS A 61 5.61 3.94 11.01
CA LYS A 61 5.66 3.08 9.81
C LYS A 61 4.99 1.74 10.13
N CYS A 62 3.96 1.38 9.37
CA CYS A 62 3.44 0.02 9.38
C CYS A 62 4.46 -0.86 8.66
N PHE A 63 5.29 -1.55 9.44
CA PHE A 63 6.45 -2.29 8.94
C PHE A 63 6.56 -3.66 9.62
N GLY A 64 6.46 -4.72 8.84
CA GLY A 64 6.46 -6.09 9.37
C GLY A 64 5.54 -7.03 8.60
N VAL A 65 5.29 -8.20 9.18
CA VAL A 65 4.38 -9.24 8.68
C VAL A 65 3.21 -9.36 9.64
N PHE A 66 2.00 -9.06 9.19
CA PHE A 66 0.83 -8.90 10.04
C PHE A 66 -0.24 -9.95 9.77
N ALA A 67 -0.95 -10.37 10.82
CA ALA A 67 -2.08 -11.26 10.67
C ALA A 67 -3.25 -10.52 10.00
N GLN A 68 -3.79 -11.15 8.96
CA GLN A 68 -4.94 -10.71 8.19
C GLN A 68 -6.11 -11.66 8.45
N THR A 69 -7.32 -11.11 8.59
CA THR A 69 -8.56 -11.87 8.71
C THR A 69 -9.46 -11.54 7.53
N LYS A 70 -10.05 -12.56 6.91
CA LYS A 70 -11.06 -12.35 5.89
C LYS A 70 -12.31 -11.71 6.49
N THR A 71 -12.78 -10.64 5.87
CA THR A 71 -14.00 -9.92 6.29
C THR A 71 -15.24 -10.49 5.61
N ARG A 72 -15.09 -11.11 4.43
CA ARG A 72 -16.20 -11.68 3.66
C ARG A 72 -15.76 -12.79 2.71
N HIS A 73 -16.74 -13.51 2.18
CA HIS A 73 -16.53 -14.44 1.07
C HIS A 73 -16.33 -13.69 -0.24
N HIS A 74 -15.32 -14.08 -1.02
CA HIS A 74 -15.06 -13.57 -2.36
C HIS A 74 -14.24 -14.61 -3.16
N PRO A 75 -14.45 -14.79 -4.47
CA PRO A 75 -13.71 -15.77 -5.27
C PRO A 75 -12.18 -15.63 -5.20
N LEU A 76 -11.67 -14.39 -5.12
CA LEU A 76 -10.23 -14.14 -4.92
C LEU A 76 -9.68 -14.76 -3.63
N MET A 77 -10.52 -14.96 -2.62
CA MET A 77 -10.14 -15.50 -1.32
C MET A 77 -10.45 -17.00 -1.21
N GLN A 78 -10.82 -17.68 -2.29
CA GLN A 78 -11.06 -19.12 -2.27
C GLN A 78 -9.77 -19.88 -1.89
N ASP A 79 -9.90 -20.93 -1.07
CA ASP A 79 -8.80 -21.77 -0.56
C ASP A 79 -7.72 -21.06 0.27
N VAL A 80 -7.79 -19.74 0.43
CA VAL A 80 -6.97 -19.01 1.41
C VAL A 80 -7.47 -19.36 2.82
N PRO A 81 -6.64 -19.55 3.84
CA PRO A 81 -7.12 -19.72 5.22
C PRO A 81 -7.92 -18.51 5.73
N ARG A 82 -8.85 -18.68 6.69
CA ARG A 82 -9.61 -17.55 7.27
C ARG A 82 -8.70 -16.45 7.83
N THR A 83 -7.60 -16.88 8.45
CA THR A 83 -6.54 -16.03 8.97
C THR A 83 -5.20 -16.42 8.35
N PHE A 84 -4.46 -15.45 7.84
CA PHE A 84 -3.16 -15.65 7.22
C PHE A 84 -2.27 -14.44 7.49
N ARG A 85 -1.06 -14.38 6.94
CA ARG A 85 -0.14 -13.25 7.17
C ARG A 85 0.27 -12.59 5.87
N ILE A 86 0.44 -11.26 5.89
CA ILE A 86 0.88 -10.45 4.75
C ILE A 86 1.88 -9.40 5.24
N PRO A 87 2.99 -9.16 4.51
CA PRO A 87 3.92 -8.10 4.82
C PRO A 87 3.35 -6.72 4.47
N HIS A 88 3.66 -5.72 5.29
CA HIS A 88 3.38 -4.31 5.02
C HIS A 88 4.64 -3.48 5.25
N ALA A 89 4.81 -2.45 4.42
CA ALA A 89 5.90 -1.49 4.51
C ALA A 89 5.44 -0.09 4.04
N ARG A 90 4.61 0.57 4.85
CA ARG A 90 3.94 1.82 4.45
C ARG A 90 3.82 2.85 5.56
N TRP A 91 3.79 4.12 5.16
CA TRP A 91 3.57 5.27 6.04
C TRP A 91 2.16 5.85 5.97
N ASN A 92 1.38 5.44 4.97
CA ASN A 92 0.03 5.93 4.76
C ASN A 92 -0.93 4.76 4.65
N GLU A 93 -2.21 5.03 4.93
CA GLU A 93 -3.30 4.07 4.83
C GLU A 93 -4.52 4.66 4.14
N VAL A 94 -5.41 3.81 3.66
CA VAL A 94 -6.81 4.15 3.39
C VAL A 94 -7.69 3.42 4.40
N GLN A 95 -8.73 4.10 4.86
CA GLN A 95 -9.60 3.61 5.94
C GLN A 95 -10.81 2.85 5.37
N GLU A 96 -11.35 1.92 6.17
CA GLU A 96 -12.46 1.05 5.75
C GLU A 96 -13.73 1.85 5.50
N GLU A 97 -13.99 2.88 6.31
CA GLU A 97 -15.16 3.74 6.22
C GLU A 97 -15.16 4.51 4.88
N ASP A 98 -14.06 5.20 4.56
CA ASP A 98 -13.89 5.95 3.30
C ASP A 98 -14.05 5.02 2.07
N LEU A 99 -13.49 3.80 2.15
CA LEU A 99 -13.61 2.81 1.10
C LEU A 99 -15.06 2.31 0.94
N SER A 100 -15.74 2.02 2.05
CA SER A 100 -17.10 1.51 2.04
C SER A 100 -18.10 2.55 1.51
N ASP A 101 -17.92 3.82 1.86
CA ASP A 101 -18.73 4.94 1.37
C ASP A 101 -18.60 5.12 -0.16
N CYS A 102 -17.44 4.76 -0.71
CA CYS A 102 -17.19 4.73 -2.15
C CYS A 102 -17.56 3.39 -2.81
N GLY A 103 -18.19 2.45 -2.09
CA GLY A 103 -18.67 1.17 -2.62
C GLY A 103 -17.58 0.11 -2.84
N TYR A 104 -16.41 0.26 -2.21
CA TYR A 104 -15.39 -0.78 -2.21
C TYR A 104 -15.78 -1.92 -1.27
N SER A 105 -15.35 -3.13 -1.63
CA SER A 105 -15.51 -4.34 -0.84
C SER A 105 -14.18 -4.70 -0.20
N VAL A 106 -14.03 -4.40 1.09
CA VAL A 106 -12.88 -4.88 1.88
C VAL A 106 -12.96 -6.40 1.99
N LEU A 107 -11.85 -7.09 1.68
CA LEU A 107 -11.73 -8.53 1.72
C LEU A 107 -10.88 -9.01 2.90
N THR A 108 -9.88 -8.23 3.30
CA THR A 108 -8.99 -8.56 4.42
C THR A 108 -8.69 -7.34 5.29
N TRP A 109 -8.62 -7.58 6.60
CA TRP A 109 -8.32 -6.57 7.60
C TRP A 109 -7.40 -7.15 8.69
N SER A 110 -6.56 -6.28 9.25
CA SER A 110 -5.65 -6.57 10.35
C SER A 110 -5.88 -5.61 11.52
N ALA A 111 -5.87 -6.15 12.74
CA ALA A 111 -5.92 -5.33 13.95
C ALA A 111 -4.68 -4.42 14.11
N GLU A 112 -3.57 -4.78 13.48
CA GLU A 112 -2.30 -4.05 13.60
C GLU A 112 -1.93 -3.27 12.34
N ALA A 113 -2.53 -3.62 11.19
CA ALA A 113 -2.20 -3.05 9.89
C ALA A 113 -3.42 -2.52 9.12
N GLY A 114 -4.61 -2.49 9.71
CA GLY A 114 -5.82 -1.97 9.08
C GLY A 114 -6.25 -2.76 7.84
N VAL A 115 -6.88 -2.07 6.89
CA VAL A 115 -7.31 -2.67 5.61
C VAL A 115 -6.10 -3.12 4.79
N ASP A 116 -6.15 -4.32 4.20
CA ASP A 116 -5.11 -4.81 3.30
C ASP A 116 -5.63 -4.97 1.87
N CYS A 117 -6.48 -5.98 1.64
CA CYS A 117 -7.03 -6.31 0.34
C CYS A 117 -8.47 -5.85 0.22
N PHE A 118 -8.77 -5.17 -0.88
CA PHE A 118 -10.12 -4.74 -1.20
C PHE A 118 -10.33 -4.64 -2.72
N VAL A 119 -11.59 -4.69 -3.15
CA VAL A 119 -11.95 -4.72 -4.57
C VAL A 119 -13.10 -3.79 -4.89
N LYS A 120 -13.17 -3.36 -6.16
CA LYS A 120 -14.35 -2.70 -6.72
C LYS A 120 -14.44 -2.97 -8.22
N GLN A 121 -15.65 -3.24 -8.70
CA GLN A 121 -15.89 -3.29 -10.14
C GLN A 121 -15.89 -1.87 -10.70
N GLN A 122 -14.98 -1.59 -11.63
CA GLN A 122 -14.80 -0.31 -12.29
C GLN A 122 -15.10 -0.48 -13.77
N LYS A 123 -16.35 -0.19 -14.17
CA LYS A 123 -16.86 -0.43 -15.53
C LYS A 123 -16.59 -1.87 -15.98
N ASN A 124 -15.64 -2.09 -16.88
CA ASN A 124 -15.32 -3.41 -17.45
C ASN A 124 -14.29 -4.19 -16.61
N SER A 125 -13.62 -3.53 -15.66
CA SER A 125 -12.49 -4.12 -14.93
C SER A 125 -12.80 -4.33 -13.45
N LEU A 126 -12.50 -5.52 -12.94
CA LEU A 126 -12.40 -5.72 -11.49
C LEU A 126 -11.06 -5.14 -11.00
N PHE A 127 -11.10 -4.09 -10.18
CA PHE A 127 -9.89 -3.56 -9.56
C PHE A 127 -9.65 -4.25 -8.22
N VAL A 128 -8.43 -4.77 -8.06
CA VAL A 128 -7.95 -5.46 -6.86
C VAL A 128 -6.82 -4.64 -6.26
N HIS A 129 -6.95 -4.30 -4.98
CA HIS A 129 -6.02 -3.44 -4.28
C HIS A 129 -5.34 -4.20 -3.15
N PHE A 130 -4.03 -3.98 -2.96
CA PHE A 130 -3.27 -4.47 -1.82
C PHE A 130 -2.49 -3.32 -1.18
N GLN A 131 -2.84 -2.95 0.06
CA GLN A 131 -2.00 -2.03 0.84
C GLN A 131 -0.73 -2.72 1.36
N GLY A 132 -0.78 -4.04 1.56
CA GLY A 132 0.39 -4.87 1.84
C GLY A 132 1.10 -5.33 0.57
N HIS A 133 2.05 -6.24 0.77
CA HIS A 133 2.97 -6.73 -0.26
C HIS A 133 2.95 -8.26 -0.38
N PRO A 134 1.82 -8.88 -0.77
CA PRO A 134 1.76 -10.33 -0.96
C PRO A 134 2.86 -10.87 -1.91
N GLU A 135 3.40 -10.02 -2.79
CA GLU A 135 4.48 -10.33 -3.73
C GLU A 135 5.89 -10.36 -3.12
N TYR A 136 6.09 -9.89 -1.89
CA TYR A 136 7.43 -9.78 -1.31
C TYR A 136 8.12 -11.14 -1.18
N GLU A 137 9.41 -11.13 -1.46
CA GLU A 137 10.31 -12.26 -1.23
C GLU A 137 10.71 -12.33 0.24
N THR A 138 11.24 -13.48 0.64
CA THR A 138 11.62 -13.77 2.03
C THR A 138 12.51 -12.69 2.65
N GLN A 139 13.41 -12.07 1.87
CA GLN A 139 14.37 -11.08 2.34
C GLN A 139 13.95 -9.62 2.08
N SER A 140 12.78 -9.35 1.48
CA SER A 140 12.40 -8.00 1.05
C SER A 140 12.34 -7.00 2.21
N LEU A 141 11.70 -7.36 3.33
CA LEU A 141 11.63 -6.48 4.51
C LEU A 141 13.01 -6.23 5.14
N LEU A 142 13.88 -7.25 5.18
CA LEU A 142 15.25 -7.06 5.65
C LEU A 142 16.05 -6.13 4.74
N GLY A 143 15.88 -6.27 3.42
CA GLY A 143 16.49 -5.39 2.43
C GLY A 143 16.07 -3.93 2.61
N GLU A 144 14.79 -3.68 2.84
CA GLU A 144 14.28 -2.35 3.18
C GLU A 144 14.88 -1.81 4.49
N TYR A 145 14.88 -2.62 5.56
CA TYR A 145 15.48 -2.21 6.83
C TYR A 145 16.95 -1.86 6.67
N ARG A 146 17.72 -2.70 5.98
CA ARG A 146 19.15 -2.48 5.72
C ARG A 146 19.38 -1.19 4.93
N ARG A 147 18.61 -0.96 3.87
CA ARG A 147 18.68 0.28 3.07
C ARG A 147 18.39 1.51 3.93
N ASP A 148 17.27 1.48 4.67
CA ASP A 148 16.83 2.61 5.49
C ASP A 148 17.80 2.86 6.66
N MET A 149 18.42 1.81 7.20
CA MET A 149 19.47 1.90 8.21
C MET A 149 20.75 2.53 7.65
N GLY A 150 21.14 2.17 6.42
CA GLY A 150 22.26 2.82 5.74
C GLY A 150 22.01 4.32 5.52
N ARG A 151 20.80 4.70 5.11
CA ARG A 151 20.39 6.13 4.99
C ARG A 151 20.47 6.84 6.35
N PHE A 152 20.02 6.19 7.42
CA PHE A 152 20.17 6.71 8.77
C PHE A 152 21.64 6.90 9.15
N LEU A 153 22.49 5.88 9.05
CA LEU A 153 23.91 5.97 9.43
C LEU A 153 24.68 7.06 8.66
N ARG A 154 24.31 7.33 7.39
CA ARG A 154 24.94 8.37 6.55
C ARG A 154 24.43 9.80 6.73
N GLY A 155 23.46 10.05 7.61
CA GLY A 155 22.89 11.41 7.73
C GLY A 155 21.76 11.72 6.75
N GLU A 156 21.40 10.80 5.85
CA GLU A 156 20.41 11.03 4.78
C GLU A 156 18.96 10.99 5.29
N ASN A 157 18.73 10.34 6.43
CA ASN A 157 17.45 10.29 7.11
C ASN A 157 17.66 10.43 8.63
N GLU A 158 16.93 11.33 9.28
CA GLU A 158 17.06 11.54 10.73
C GLU A 158 16.41 10.43 11.56
N VAL A 159 15.43 9.72 10.99
CA VAL A 159 14.70 8.69 11.71
C VAL A 159 15.38 7.35 11.54
N CYS A 160 15.87 6.80 12.65
CA CYS A 160 16.36 5.41 12.69
C CYS A 160 15.21 4.43 12.39
N PRO A 161 15.36 3.50 11.44
CA PRO A 161 14.27 2.62 11.03
C PRO A 161 13.77 1.73 12.18
N THR A 162 12.47 1.46 12.16
CA THR A 162 11.82 0.51 13.05
C THR A 162 12.12 -0.93 12.62
N ILE A 163 12.23 -1.84 13.60
CA ILE A 163 12.41 -3.26 13.32
C ILE A 163 11.08 -3.82 12.76
N PRO A 164 11.11 -4.64 11.69
CA PRO A 164 9.90 -5.21 11.10
C PRO A 164 9.24 -6.19 12.08
N ARG A 165 8.01 -5.89 12.50
CA ARG A 165 7.27 -6.70 13.48
C ARG A 165 6.87 -8.05 12.91
N GLY A 166 6.98 -9.12 13.70
CA GLY A 166 6.51 -10.46 13.32
C GLY A 166 7.23 -11.08 12.11
N TYR A 167 8.41 -10.57 11.77
CA TYR A 167 9.22 -11.00 10.63
C TYR A 167 10.45 -11.81 11.04
N LEU A 168 11.16 -11.37 12.10
CA LEU A 168 12.32 -12.06 12.65
C LEU A 168 11.90 -13.04 13.75
N ASN A 169 12.68 -14.11 13.91
CA ASN A 169 12.61 -14.90 15.14
C ASN A 169 13.25 -14.12 16.31
N LYS A 170 13.05 -14.61 17.54
CA LYS A 170 13.51 -13.92 18.75
C LYS A 170 15.01 -13.64 18.76
N GLY A 171 15.84 -14.61 18.34
CA GLY A 171 17.31 -14.44 18.34
C GLY A 171 17.78 -13.41 17.30
N ALA A 172 17.23 -13.45 16.09
CA ALA A 172 17.54 -12.47 15.05
C ALA A 172 17.03 -11.07 15.42
N GLU A 173 15.88 -10.98 16.10
CA GLU A 173 15.35 -9.71 16.61
C GLU A 173 16.27 -9.10 17.69
N GLU A 174 16.78 -9.91 18.63
CA GLU A 174 17.75 -9.45 19.65
C GLU A 174 19.05 -8.92 19.02
N ILE A 175 19.57 -9.60 17.99
CA ILE A 175 20.73 -9.14 17.21
C ILE A 175 20.44 -7.77 16.58
N LEU A 176 19.27 -7.62 15.95
CA LEU A 176 18.91 -6.36 15.29
C LEU A 176 18.64 -5.23 16.28
N ILE A 177 18.08 -5.53 17.45
CA ILE A 177 17.91 -4.58 18.56
C ILE A 177 19.28 -4.07 19.01
N ALA A 178 20.25 -4.95 19.24
CA ALA A 178 21.60 -4.56 19.66
C ALA A 178 22.29 -3.68 18.59
N PHE A 179 22.20 -4.06 17.31
CA PHE A 179 22.73 -3.24 16.21
C PHE A 179 22.06 -1.87 16.17
N ARG A 180 20.73 -1.81 16.28
CA ARG A 180 19.96 -0.56 16.29
C ARG A 180 20.34 0.34 17.47
N GLN A 181 20.55 -0.22 18.66
CA GLN A 181 20.99 0.53 19.84
C GLN A 181 22.38 1.14 19.61
N LYS A 182 23.33 0.37 19.06
CA LYS A 182 24.66 0.88 18.69
C LYS A 182 24.55 2.06 17.71
N ALA A 183 23.74 1.90 16.66
CA ALA A 183 23.51 2.94 15.65
C ALA A 183 22.89 4.22 16.24
N LEU A 184 22.03 4.11 17.26
CA LEU A 184 21.42 5.26 17.93
C LEU A 184 22.38 5.97 18.89
N SER A 185 23.23 5.22 19.59
CA SER A 185 24.18 5.76 20.55
C SER A 185 25.41 6.39 19.90
N ASP A 186 25.88 5.81 18.80
CA ASP A 186 27.06 6.25 18.07
C ASP A 186 26.81 6.15 16.56
N ARG A 187 26.16 7.17 16.01
CA ARG A 187 25.75 7.21 14.60
C ARG A 187 26.96 7.46 13.71
N GLN A 188 27.49 6.39 13.11
CA GLN A 188 28.64 6.43 12.20
C GLN A 188 28.36 5.66 10.90
N PRO A 189 28.66 6.22 9.71
CA PRO A 189 28.52 5.52 8.44
C PRO A 189 29.21 4.14 8.38
N GLU A 190 30.34 4.01 9.07
CA GLU A 190 31.20 2.82 9.11
C GLU A 190 30.50 1.60 9.73
N LEU A 191 29.53 1.83 10.64
CA LEU A 191 28.71 0.76 11.22
C LEU A 191 27.93 -0.04 10.18
N PHE A 192 27.71 0.51 8.99
CA PHE A 192 27.04 -0.20 7.91
C PHE A 192 27.80 -1.46 7.47
N ALA A 193 29.13 -1.46 7.59
CA ALA A 193 29.96 -2.63 7.29
C ALA A 193 29.73 -3.78 8.27
N ASP A 194 29.35 -3.46 9.51
CA ASP A 194 29.07 -4.41 10.59
C ASP A 194 27.62 -4.96 10.54
N PHE A 195 26.81 -4.59 9.53
CA PHE A 195 25.41 -5.00 9.47
C PHE A 195 25.28 -6.54 9.42
N PRO A 196 24.59 -7.19 10.38
CA PRO A 196 24.66 -8.65 10.58
C PRO A 196 23.75 -9.44 9.63
N ALA A 197 23.84 -9.20 8.32
CA ALA A 197 22.94 -9.77 7.30
C ALA A 197 22.87 -11.31 7.34
N ASP A 198 24.01 -11.99 7.43
CA ASP A 198 24.08 -13.45 7.40
C ASP A 198 23.41 -14.10 8.63
N GLN A 199 23.54 -13.44 9.78
CA GLN A 199 22.90 -13.90 11.02
C GLN A 199 21.39 -13.69 10.96
N LEU A 200 20.95 -12.55 10.42
CA LEU A 200 19.54 -12.19 10.30
C LEU A 200 18.79 -13.02 9.25
N THR A 201 19.48 -13.54 8.23
CA THR A 201 18.88 -14.29 7.12
C THR A 201 18.77 -15.79 7.36
N ARG A 202 19.56 -16.34 8.29
CA ARG A 202 19.71 -17.80 8.52
C ARG A 202 18.39 -18.55 8.68
N ASP A 203 17.48 -18.00 9.48
CA ASP A 203 16.23 -18.66 9.89
C ASP A 203 14.98 -17.90 9.41
N LEU A 204 15.11 -17.05 8.38
CA LEU A 204 13.96 -16.34 7.81
C LEU A 204 13.02 -17.34 7.12
N SER A 205 11.75 -17.31 7.53
CA SER A 205 10.70 -18.12 6.92
C SER A 205 9.68 -17.26 6.19
N ASN A 206 9.22 -17.72 5.04
CA ASN A 206 8.15 -17.08 4.30
C ASN A 206 6.80 -17.72 4.64
N VAL A 207 5.98 -17.00 5.41
CA VAL A 207 4.66 -17.47 5.87
C VAL A 207 3.50 -16.88 5.05
N TRP A 208 3.78 -16.03 4.07
CA TRP A 208 2.77 -15.31 3.28
C TRP A 208 2.70 -15.78 1.82
N HIS A 209 3.72 -16.44 1.29
CA HIS A 209 3.77 -16.90 -0.10
C HIS A 209 2.63 -17.83 -0.48
N LEU A 210 2.31 -18.84 0.33
CA LEU A 210 1.23 -19.77 -0.01
C LEU A 210 -0.15 -19.06 -0.09
N PRO A 211 -0.56 -18.26 0.91
CA PRO A 211 -1.74 -17.39 0.77
C PRO A 211 -1.69 -16.47 -0.47
N ALA A 212 -0.55 -15.82 -0.73
CA ALA A 212 -0.38 -14.94 -1.88
C ALA A 212 -0.56 -15.68 -3.21
N GLN A 213 0.04 -16.87 -3.35
CA GLN A 213 -0.10 -17.74 -4.51
C GLN A 213 -1.56 -18.11 -4.75
N HIS A 214 -2.32 -18.46 -3.71
CA HIS A 214 -3.75 -18.72 -3.85
C HIS A 214 -4.50 -17.49 -4.34
N ILE A 215 -4.24 -16.31 -3.78
CA ILE A 215 -4.90 -15.05 -4.20
C ILE A 215 -4.61 -14.74 -5.68
N TYR A 216 -3.34 -14.78 -6.10
CA TYR A 216 -2.96 -14.52 -7.49
C TYR A 216 -3.47 -15.60 -8.44
N ARG A 217 -3.44 -16.88 -8.05
CA ARG A 217 -4.06 -17.97 -8.82
C ARG A 217 -5.54 -17.73 -9.04
N ASN A 218 -6.28 -17.38 -7.99
CA ASN A 218 -7.71 -17.10 -8.07
C ASN A 218 -8.00 -15.86 -8.94
N TRP A 219 -7.13 -14.85 -8.89
CA TRP A 219 -7.21 -13.68 -9.77
C TRP A 219 -7.00 -14.03 -11.25
N LEU A 220 -6.00 -14.87 -11.56
CA LEU A 220 -5.79 -15.38 -12.93
C LEU A 220 -6.98 -16.22 -13.40
N GLN A 221 -7.52 -17.08 -12.54
CA GLN A 221 -8.72 -17.87 -12.84
C GLN A 221 -9.94 -17.00 -13.09
N TYR A 222 -10.11 -15.92 -12.30
CA TYR A 222 -11.14 -14.92 -12.57
C TYR A 222 -10.99 -14.36 -13.98
N MET A 223 -9.79 -13.93 -14.39
CA MET A 223 -9.58 -13.38 -15.73
C MET A 223 -9.89 -14.39 -16.85
N VAL A 224 -9.51 -15.66 -16.68
CA VAL A 224 -9.80 -16.73 -17.67
C VAL A 224 -11.29 -17.04 -17.75
N SER A 225 -12.03 -16.90 -16.65
CA SER A 225 -13.47 -17.15 -16.61
C SER A 225 -14.32 -16.07 -17.28
N GLN A 226 -13.73 -14.89 -17.57
CA GLN A 226 -14.47 -13.82 -18.21
C GLN A 226 -14.59 -14.06 -19.73
N PRO A 227 -15.74 -13.74 -20.35
CA PRO A 227 -15.92 -13.90 -21.79
C PRO A 227 -14.80 -13.21 -22.57
N ALA A 228 -14.23 -13.90 -23.55
CA ALA A 228 -13.22 -13.33 -24.44
C ALA A 228 -13.84 -12.18 -25.26
N GLY A 229 -13.72 -10.95 -24.76
CA GLY A 229 -14.36 -9.80 -25.37
C GLY A 229 -13.72 -8.48 -24.95
N ARG A 230 -13.06 -7.84 -25.93
CA ARG A 230 -12.65 -6.41 -25.97
C ARG A 230 -11.34 -6.01 -25.29
N SER A 231 -10.22 -6.64 -25.65
CA SER A 231 -8.97 -5.88 -25.72
C SER A 231 -8.96 -5.10 -27.03
N LYS A 232 -9.35 -3.81 -27.01
CA LYS A 232 -8.96 -2.89 -28.09
C LYS A 232 -7.44 -2.75 -28.02
N PRO A 233 -6.69 -2.87 -29.14
CA PRO A 233 -5.28 -2.56 -29.17
C PRO A 233 -5.08 -1.12 -28.65
N LEU A 234 -4.00 -0.85 -27.92
CA LEU A 234 -3.58 0.53 -27.69
C LEU A 234 -3.44 1.18 -29.07
N GLY A 235 -4.34 2.10 -29.40
CA GLY A 235 -4.30 2.84 -30.66
C GLY A 235 -2.93 3.48 -30.82
N SER A 236 -2.32 3.26 -31.98
CA SER A 236 -1.20 4.04 -32.48
C SER A 236 -1.46 5.51 -32.24
N ARG A 237 -0.50 6.20 -31.60
CA ARG A 237 -0.48 7.67 -31.49
C ARG A 237 -0.72 8.26 -32.89
N GLU A 238 -1.92 8.76 -33.15
CA GLU A 238 -2.10 9.73 -34.22
C GLU A 238 -1.38 11.01 -33.79
N ALA A 239 -0.51 11.48 -34.66
CA ALA A 239 0.27 12.69 -34.47
C ALA A 239 -0.67 13.88 -34.24
N ALA A 240 -0.34 14.73 -33.25
CA ALA A 240 -1.05 15.95 -32.95
C ALA A 240 -1.13 16.86 -34.20
N PRO A 241 -2.29 17.47 -34.52
CA PRO A 241 -2.32 18.53 -35.51
C PRO A 241 -1.62 19.78 -34.96
N SER A 242 -0.84 20.42 -35.83
CA SER A 242 -0.06 21.62 -35.54
C SER A 242 -0.91 22.81 -35.09
N ALA A 243 -0.29 23.65 -34.26
CA ALA A 243 -0.82 24.91 -33.74
C ALA A 243 -1.42 25.83 -34.82
N ALA A 244 -2.66 26.26 -34.61
CA ALA A 244 -3.18 27.53 -35.12
C ALA A 244 -4.39 27.99 -34.28
N GLY A 245 -4.34 29.21 -33.76
CA GLY A 245 -5.52 30.00 -33.39
C GLY A 245 -5.94 29.96 -31.93
N ILE A 246 -5.41 30.88 -31.13
CA ILE A 246 -6.06 31.34 -29.88
C ILE A 246 -7.11 32.39 -30.25
N PRO A 247 -8.34 32.29 -29.72
CA PRO A 247 -9.05 33.50 -29.32
C PRO A 247 -9.35 33.48 -27.82
N ALA A 248 -9.08 34.62 -27.19
CA ALA A 248 -9.38 34.89 -25.81
C ALA A 248 -10.90 34.97 -25.57
N HIS A 249 -11.38 34.35 -24.50
CA HIS A 249 -12.60 34.81 -23.84
C HIS A 249 -12.52 34.66 -22.32
N ARG A 250 -12.83 35.79 -21.67
CA ARG A 250 -12.93 36.03 -20.23
C ARG A 250 -14.26 35.52 -19.66
N HIS A 251 -14.26 35.38 -18.33
CA HIS A 251 -15.37 35.13 -17.38
C HIS A 251 -15.74 33.65 -17.24
N GLY A 252 -15.76 33.03 -16.07
CA GLY A 252 -15.77 33.50 -14.69
C GLY A 252 -16.73 32.58 -13.95
N ARG A 253 -16.25 31.76 -13.01
CA ARG A 253 -17.13 31.00 -12.10
C ARG A 253 -16.47 30.80 -10.74
N LYS A 254 -17.34 31.00 -9.75
CA LYS A 254 -17.13 31.21 -8.32
C LYS A 254 -16.50 29.98 -7.65
N LEU A 255 -15.51 30.22 -6.78
CA LEU A 255 -15.20 29.31 -5.68
C LEU A 255 -16.41 29.23 -4.74
N VAL A 256 -16.94 28.03 -4.54
CA VAL A 256 -17.81 27.75 -3.39
C VAL A 256 -16.91 27.18 -2.30
N ALA A 257 -16.66 27.99 -1.27
CA ALA A 257 -16.00 27.56 -0.04
C ALA A 257 -16.99 26.71 0.77
N ALA A 258 -16.71 25.42 0.93
CA ALA A 258 -17.40 24.59 1.91
C ALA A 258 -16.75 24.82 3.29
N ARG A 259 -17.41 25.63 4.11
CA ARG A 259 -17.24 25.63 5.57
C ARG A 259 -17.93 24.40 6.14
N SER A 260 -17.17 23.55 6.82
CA SER A 260 -17.74 22.60 7.80
C SER A 260 -16.89 22.62 9.06
N ALA A 261 -17.31 23.46 10.02
CA ALA A 261 -17.00 23.30 11.42
C ALA A 261 -18.06 22.38 12.03
N ARG A 262 -17.67 21.24 12.61
CA ARG A 262 -18.44 20.61 13.69
C ARG A 262 -17.59 19.63 14.51
N LEU A 263 -17.32 20.07 15.73
CA LEU A 263 -17.49 19.36 17.00
C LEU A 263 -17.00 17.91 17.06
N ALA A 264 -15.83 17.74 17.70
CA ALA A 264 -15.40 16.52 18.33
C ALA A 264 -16.50 15.96 19.26
N ARG A 265 -16.97 14.76 18.98
CA ARG A 265 -17.68 13.93 19.96
C ARG A 265 -16.66 12.96 20.57
N SER A 266 -16.52 13.03 21.89
CA SER A 266 -15.76 12.07 22.68
C SER A 266 -16.34 10.65 22.54
N PRO A 267 -15.51 9.59 22.56
CA PRO A 267 -15.99 8.23 22.51
C PRO A 267 -16.64 7.77 23.83
N ASN A 268 -17.70 6.98 23.66
CA ASN A 268 -18.57 6.35 24.66
C ASN A 268 -17.80 5.45 25.67
N PRO A 269 -18.04 5.51 26.99
CA PRO A 269 -17.24 4.83 28.01
C PRO A 269 -17.54 3.33 28.22
N ALA A 270 -17.60 2.53 27.15
CA ALA A 270 -17.87 1.08 27.23
C ALA A 270 -16.69 0.18 26.80
N THR A 271 -15.53 0.72 26.46
CA THR A 271 -14.36 -0.08 26.01
C THR A 271 -13.12 0.04 26.90
N LYS A 272 -13.20 0.74 28.05
CA LYS A 272 -12.08 0.94 29.00
C LYS A 272 -11.91 -0.16 30.06
N ARG A 273 -12.11 -1.43 29.70
CA ARG A 273 -11.68 -2.57 30.54
C ARG A 273 -11.11 -3.69 29.68
N ARG A 274 -9.95 -3.45 29.04
CA ARG A 274 -9.07 -4.52 28.54
C ARG A 274 -7.69 -4.04 28.09
N LEU A 275 -7.10 -3.05 28.77
CA LEU A 275 -5.70 -2.66 28.54
C LEU A 275 -5.08 -2.38 29.91
N GLY A 276 -4.67 -3.44 30.59
CA GLY A 276 -3.97 -3.39 31.88
C GLY A 276 -2.50 -3.08 31.67
N TYR A 277 -2.15 -1.79 31.68
CA TYR A 277 -0.78 -1.33 31.86
C TYR A 277 -0.57 -1.04 33.34
N TYR A 278 0.35 -1.76 33.97
CA TYR A 278 1.03 -1.29 35.18
C TYR A 278 2.27 -0.50 34.75
N GLU A 279 2.60 0.45 35.62
CA GLU A 279 3.61 1.52 35.55
C GLU A 279 5.01 1.10 35.06
#